data_AF-A0A2G4GXQ3-F1
#
_entry.id   AF-A0A2G4GXQ3-F1
#
_cell.length_a   1.000
_cell.length_b   1.000
_cell.length_c   1.000
_cell.angle_alpha   90.00
_cell.angle_beta   90.00
_cell.angle_gamma   90.00
#
_symmetry.space_group_name_H-M   'P 1'
#
loop_
_entity.id
_entity.type
_entity.pdbx_description
1 polymer ?
#
loop_
_entity_poly.entity_id
_entity_poly.type
_entity_poly.pdbx_seq_one_letter_code
_entity_poly.pdbx_strand_id
1 'polypeptide(L)'
;MRLHARPLRAYYPRMSRPRTVIVGAGIVGLTTAYFLARAGREVIVLDRDEIGDGASYGNAGLLSIGHYPLTRPGVSWRGFKWMFDRNAPLFIRPRPDADLLSWLWTFHRHCNQSWLDRCMKELCAMGFPTLELFEEIIAVEGIECDYRRDGWLDVVLKKENMASAEAEAKTLVPHGYSHTVISGDELRRRSPCFTDEVAGAVWYRDSAHCSPGDFMMGLGA
;
A
#
# COMPACT_ATOMS: atom_id res chain seq x y z
N MET A 1 -23.49 37.77 -46.99
CA MET A 1 -23.75 36.72 -45.99
C MET A 1 -22.41 36.34 -45.34
N ARG A 2 -22.02 37.03 -44.25
CA ARG A 2 -20.81 36.75 -43.48
C ARG A 2 -21.24 36.21 -42.13
N LEU A 3 -20.89 34.95 -41.84
CA LEU A 3 -21.16 34.31 -40.56
C LEU A 3 -20.18 34.86 -39.51
N HIS A 4 -20.73 35.54 -38.50
CA HIS A 4 -19.99 35.96 -37.33
C HIS A 4 -19.69 34.76 -36.43
N ALA A 5 -18.40 34.45 -36.23
CA ALA A 5 -17.96 33.59 -35.15
C ALA A 5 -18.19 34.30 -33.81
N ARG A 6 -19.14 33.80 -33.01
CA ARG A 6 -19.24 34.15 -31.59
C ARG A 6 -18.38 33.16 -30.78
N PRO A 7 -17.50 33.61 -29.87
CA PRO A 7 -16.85 32.70 -28.95
C PRO A 7 -17.90 32.15 -27.95
N LEU A 8 -17.93 30.83 -27.79
CA LEU A 8 -18.69 30.14 -26.75
C LEU A 8 -18.11 30.52 -25.38
N ARG A 9 -18.60 31.59 -24.76
CA ARG A 9 -18.49 31.73 -23.30
C ARG A 9 -19.54 30.79 -22.70
N ALA A 10 -19.08 29.62 -22.26
CA ALA A 10 -19.87 28.75 -21.40
C ALA A 10 -20.25 29.55 -20.15
N TYR A 11 -21.54 29.85 -20.00
CA TYR A 11 -22.09 30.46 -18.81
C TYR A 11 -22.10 29.40 -17.72
N TYR A 12 -21.04 29.31 -16.92
CA TYR A 12 -21.09 28.55 -15.67
C TYR A 12 -21.79 29.44 -14.64
N PRO A 13 -23.04 29.13 -14.23
CA PRO A 13 -23.66 29.85 -13.13
C PRO A 13 -22.74 29.76 -11.91
N ARG A 14 -22.55 30.89 -11.21
CA ARG A 14 -21.82 30.93 -9.93
C ARG A 14 -22.45 29.90 -9.00
N MET A 15 -21.73 28.80 -8.78
CA MET A 15 -22.14 27.77 -7.83
C MET A 15 -22.16 28.39 -6.44
N SER A 16 -23.24 28.17 -5.70
CA SER A 16 -23.48 28.78 -4.38
C SER A 16 -22.56 28.21 -3.28
N ARG A 17 -21.82 27.12 -3.56
CA ARG A 17 -20.79 26.54 -2.70
C ARG A 17 -19.56 26.12 -3.50
N PRO A 18 -18.33 26.24 -2.93
CA PRO A 18 -17.14 25.69 -3.57
C PRO A 18 -17.26 24.16 -3.60
N ARG A 19 -17.19 23.60 -4.82
CA ARG A 19 -17.11 22.15 -5.04
C ARG A 19 -15.65 21.72 -4.92
N THR A 20 -15.37 20.71 -4.11
CA THR A 20 -14.06 20.04 -4.13
C THR A 20 -14.07 19.04 -5.28
N VAL A 21 -13.13 19.19 -6.22
CA VAL A 21 -12.95 18.22 -7.30
C VAL A 21 -11.78 17.31 -6.94
N ILE A 22 -12.03 16.00 -6.98
CA ILE A 22 -11.03 14.94 -6.81
C ILE A 22 -10.80 14.31 -8.17
N VAL A 23 -9.54 14.16 -8.56
CA VAL A 23 -9.16 13.52 -9.82
C VAL A 23 -8.56 12.16 -9.49
N GLY A 24 -9.27 11.10 -9.87
CA GLY A 24 -9.00 9.70 -9.56
C GLY A 24 -10.06 9.11 -8.62
N ALA A 25 -10.69 8.02 -9.06
CA ALA A 25 -11.64 7.18 -8.31
C ALA A 25 -11.00 5.85 -7.86
N GLY A 26 -9.68 5.84 -7.66
CA GLY A 26 -9.02 4.77 -6.91
C GLY A 26 -9.24 4.92 -5.40
N ILE A 27 -8.67 3.99 -4.62
CA ILE A 27 -8.87 3.90 -3.16
C ILE A 27 -8.61 5.21 -2.41
N VAL A 28 -7.54 5.94 -2.77
CA VAL A 28 -7.19 7.22 -2.14
C VAL A 28 -8.21 8.31 -2.50
N GLY A 29 -8.67 8.35 -3.75
CA GLY A 29 -9.64 9.34 -4.21
C GLY A 29 -11.01 9.12 -3.60
N LEU A 30 -11.50 7.88 -3.59
CA LEU A 30 -12.79 7.51 -3.03
C LEU A 30 -12.85 7.70 -1.52
N THR A 31 -11.84 7.25 -0.77
CA THR A 31 -11.78 7.49 0.69
C THR A 31 -11.68 8.98 1.03
N THR A 32 -10.92 9.76 0.24
CA THR A 32 -10.89 11.23 0.38
C THR A 32 -12.28 11.83 0.13
N ALA A 33 -12.96 11.39 -0.93
CA ALA A 33 -14.31 11.85 -1.26
C ALA A 33 -15.30 11.55 -0.14
N TYR A 34 -15.27 10.31 0.37
CA TYR A 34 -16.09 9.82 1.47
C TYR A 34 -15.96 10.70 2.72
N PHE A 35 -14.72 10.94 3.20
CA PHE A 35 -14.53 11.76 4.40
C PHE A 35 -14.89 13.24 4.19
N LEU A 36 -14.65 13.80 2.99
CA LEU A 36 -15.08 15.16 2.68
C LEU A 36 -16.61 15.28 2.61
N ALA A 37 -17.29 14.29 2.02
CA ALA A 37 -18.74 14.22 1.96
C ALA A 37 -19.35 14.09 3.37
N ARG A 38 -18.82 13.21 4.23
CA ARG A 38 -19.21 13.12 5.66
C ARG A 38 -19.00 14.42 6.42
N ALA A 39 -17.99 15.21 6.05
CA ALA A 39 -17.78 16.55 6.59
C ALA A 39 -18.72 17.63 6.01
N GLY A 40 -19.73 17.26 5.22
CA GLY A 40 -20.74 18.16 4.64
C GLY A 40 -20.25 18.97 3.45
N ARG A 41 -19.15 18.56 2.80
CA ARG A 41 -18.63 19.24 1.60
C ARG A 41 -19.25 18.66 0.34
N GLU A 42 -19.47 19.52 -0.66
CA GLU A 42 -19.87 19.08 -1.99
C GLU A 42 -18.65 18.61 -2.76
N VAL A 43 -18.61 17.33 -3.13
CA VAL A 43 -17.47 16.69 -3.79
C VAL A 43 -17.89 16.16 -5.16
N ILE A 44 -17.01 16.34 -6.14
CA ILE A 44 -17.09 15.65 -7.43
C ILE A 44 -15.83 14.82 -7.59
N VAL A 45 -15.99 13.53 -7.87
CA VAL A 45 -14.89 12.65 -8.25
C VAL A 45 -14.93 12.50 -9.77
N LEU A 46 -13.78 12.74 -10.41
CA LEU A 46 -13.59 12.54 -11.83
C LEU A 46 -12.53 11.46 -12.04
N ASP A 47 -12.88 10.41 -12.75
CA ASP A 47 -11.93 9.42 -13.25
C ASP A 47 -12.03 9.32 -14.77
N ARG A 48 -10.99 8.77 -15.39
CA ARG A 48 -10.97 8.46 -16.81
C ARG A 48 -11.83 7.22 -17.10
N ASP A 49 -11.82 6.27 -16.19
CA ASP A 49 -12.47 4.96 -16.33
C ASP A 49 -13.60 4.82 -15.28
N GLU A 50 -14.30 3.68 -15.29
CA GLU A 50 -15.32 3.39 -14.28
C GLU A 50 -14.67 3.05 -12.92
N ILE A 51 -15.45 3.18 -11.84
CA ILE A 51 -15.01 2.70 -10.52
C ILE A 51 -14.80 1.18 -10.60
N GLY A 52 -13.71 0.70 -10.01
CA GLY A 52 -13.35 -0.71 -10.04
C GLY A 52 -12.34 -1.07 -11.14
N ASP A 53 -11.53 -0.12 -11.59
CA ASP A 53 -10.39 -0.40 -12.48
C ASP A 53 -9.07 0.20 -11.92
N GLY A 54 -7.97 0.00 -12.66
CA GLY A 54 -6.66 0.54 -12.38
C GLY A 54 -5.90 -0.18 -11.27
N ALA A 55 -4.87 0.49 -10.75
CA ALA A 55 -3.96 -0.10 -9.76
C ALA A 55 -4.66 -0.46 -8.44
N SER A 56 -5.69 0.30 -8.06
CA SER A 56 -6.45 0.01 -6.83
C SER A 56 -7.35 -1.20 -6.99
N TYR A 57 -7.86 -1.51 -8.18
CA TYR A 57 -8.65 -2.73 -8.38
C TYR A 57 -7.76 -3.97 -8.45
N GLY A 58 -6.71 -3.93 -9.27
CA GLY A 58 -5.83 -5.07 -9.52
C GLY A 58 -4.85 -5.42 -8.40
N ASN A 59 -4.96 -4.82 -7.21
CA ASN A 59 -4.08 -5.13 -6.08
C ASN A 59 -4.54 -6.39 -5.32
N ALA A 60 -3.67 -6.94 -4.47
CA ALA A 60 -3.90 -8.22 -3.80
C ALA A 60 -4.79 -8.14 -2.52
N GLY A 61 -5.30 -6.97 -2.15
CA GLY A 61 -6.21 -6.83 -1.01
C GLY A 61 -5.57 -6.74 0.36
N LEU A 62 -4.24 -6.77 0.46
CA LEU A 62 -3.55 -6.72 1.75
C LEU A 62 -3.59 -5.31 2.36
N LEU A 63 -4.21 -5.20 3.54
CA LEU A 63 -4.19 -4.03 4.41
C LEU A 63 -3.08 -4.21 5.45
N SER A 64 -1.85 -3.88 5.05
CA SER A 64 -0.69 -3.92 5.94
C SER A 64 -0.56 -2.61 6.70
N ILE A 65 -0.63 -2.69 8.02
CA ILE A 65 -0.43 -1.54 8.93
C ILE A 65 1.01 -1.03 8.94
N GLY A 66 1.93 -1.80 8.35
CA GLY A 66 3.22 -1.30 7.92
C GLY A 66 4.23 -2.41 7.68
N HIS A 67 5.16 -2.06 6.82
CA HIS A 67 6.23 -2.91 6.34
C HIS A 67 7.49 -2.05 6.28
N TYR A 68 8.65 -2.70 6.32
CA TYR A 68 9.91 -2.00 6.13
C TYR A 68 9.89 -1.15 4.85
N PRO A 69 10.25 0.15 4.92
CA PRO A 69 10.47 0.93 3.72
C PRO A 69 11.62 0.33 2.93
N LEU A 70 11.59 0.51 1.62
CA LEU A 70 12.66 0.06 0.74
C LEU A 70 14.02 0.69 1.13
N THR A 71 14.01 1.95 1.59
CA THR A 71 15.19 2.69 2.06
C THR A 71 15.61 2.26 3.46
N ARG A 72 16.19 1.06 3.57
CA ARG A 72 16.72 0.51 4.83
C ARG A 72 18.23 0.19 4.71
N PRO A 73 18.96 0.10 5.84
CA PRO A 73 20.38 -0.21 5.84
C PRO A 73 20.71 -1.43 4.97
N GLY A 74 21.77 -1.33 4.17
CA GLY A 74 22.27 -2.41 3.32
C GLY A 74 21.52 -2.63 2.00
N VAL A 75 20.30 -2.08 1.81
CA VAL A 75 19.57 -2.22 0.53
C VAL A 75 20.28 -1.53 -0.61
N SER A 76 20.86 -0.35 -0.41
CA SER A 76 21.61 0.34 -1.48
C SER A 76 22.81 -0.48 -1.98
N TRP A 77 23.51 -1.18 -1.09
CA TRP A 77 24.61 -2.07 -1.47
C TRP A 77 24.11 -3.33 -2.19
N ARG A 78 22.99 -3.90 -1.74
CA ARG A 78 22.34 -5.02 -2.42
C ARG A 78 21.87 -4.62 -3.83
N GLY A 79 21.25 -3.44 -3.95
CA GLY A 79 20.84 -2.86 -5.22
C GLY A 79 22.02 -2.64 -6.17
N PHE A 80 23.14 -2.14 -5.66
CA PHE A 80 24.38 -2.02 -6.44
C PHE A 80 24.86 -3.37 -6.98
N LYS A 81 24.84 -4.44 -6.16
CA LYS A 81 25.18 -5.80 -6.65
C LYS A 81 24.19 -6.30 -7.71
N TRP A 82 22.90 -6.04 -7.52
CA TRP A 82 21.84 -6.41 -8.47
C TRP A 82 21.97 -5.73 -9.84
N MET A 83 22.65 -4.58 -9.95
CA MET A 83 22.93 -3.97 -11.26
C MET A 83 23.79 -4.86 -12.18
N PHE A 84 24.51 -5.83 -11.60
CA PHE A 84 25.35 -6.78 -12.33
C PHE A 84 24.71 -8.16 -12.52
N ASP A 85 23.50 -8.37 -11.99
CA ASP A 85 22.74 -9.61 -12.13
C ASP A 85 21.45 -9.34 -12.90
N ARG A 86 21.34 -9.89 -14.12
CA ARG A 86 20.15 -9.73 -14.96
C ARG A 86 18.92 -10.48 -14.45
N ASN A 87 19.13 -11.46 -13.55
CA ASN A 87 18.06 -12.20 -12.90
C ASN A 87 17.70 -11.62 -11.53
N ALA A 88 18.28 -10.47 -11.15
CA ALA A 88 17.95 -9.81 -9.91
C ALA A 88 16.48 -9.36 -9.88
N PRO A 89 15.83 -9.41 -8.70
CA PRO A 89 14.42 -9.00 -8.56
C PRO A 89 14.20 -7.51 -8.85
N LEU A 90 15.25 -6.69 -8.77
CA LEU A 90 15.24 -5.28 -9.18
C LEU A 90 16.50 -4.99 -10.00
N PHE A 91 16.35 -4.97 -11.33
CA PHE A 91 17.43 -4.66 -12.25
C PHE A 91 17.42 -3.17 -12.63
N ILE A 92 18.50 -2.45 -12.28
CA ILE A 92 18.72 -1.07 -12.72
C ILE A 92 19.80 -1.09 -13.80
N ARG A 93 19.42 -0.80 -15.05
CA ARG A 93 20.37 -0.75 -16.17
C ARG A 93 21.40 0.37 -15.95
N PRO A 94 22.71 0.06 -15.89
CA PRO A 94 23.75 1.08 -15.80
C PRO A 94 23.74 1.98 -17.04
N ARG A 95 23.66 3.30 -16.84
CA ARG A 95 23.74 4.31 -17.89
C ARG A 95 24.32 5.64 -17.36
N PRO A 96 25.06 6.39 -18.17
CA PRO A 96 25.61 7.70 -17.78
C PRO A 96 24.51 8.77 -17.85
N ASP A 97 23.64 8.77 -16.85
CA ASP A 97 22.46 9.62 -16.73
C ASP A 97 22.56 10.39 -15.41
N ALA A 98 22.63 11.72 -15.49
CA ALA A 98 22.84 12.57 -14.32
C ALA A 98 21.65 12.52 -13.35
N ASP A 99 20.43 12.40 -13.87
CA ASP A 99 19.21 12.32 -13.05
C ASP A 99 19.15 10.98 -12.31
N LEU A 100 19.50 9.89 -13.01
CA LEU A 100 19.61 8.57 -12.40
C LEU A 100 20.68 8.55 -11.30
N LEU A 101 21.86 9.12 -11.55
CA LEU A 101 22.94 9.17 -10.57
C LEU A 101 22.55 10.00 -9.35
N SER A 102 21.89 11.15 -9.56
CA SER A 102 21.35 11.99 -8.49
C SER A 102 20.30 11.25 -7.64
N TRP A 103 19.40 10.52 -8.30
CA TRP A 103 18.39 9.71 -7.61
C TRP A 103 19.03 8.55 -6.82
N LEU A 104 19.97 7.80 -7.42
CA LEU A 104 20.69 6.71 -6.75
C LEU A 104 21.47 7.21 -5.53
N TRP A 105 22.11 8.37 -5.65
CA TRP A 105 22.81 8.99 -4.53
C TRP A 105 21.84 9.39 -3.40
N THR A 106 20.72 10.00 -3.76
CA THR A 106 19.67 10.36 -2.79
C THR A 106 19.08 9.13 -2.11
N PHE A 107 18.80 8.08 -2.87
CA PHE A 107 18.32 6.80 -2.35
C PHE A 107 19.34 6.18 -1.39
N HIS A 108 20.62 6.14 -1.77
CA HIS A 108 21.70 5.64 -0.92
C HIS A 108 21.80 6.39 0.40
N ARG A 109 21.74 7.74 0.37
CA ARG A 109 21.78 8.58 1.57
C ARG A 109 20.65 8.27 2.56
N HIS A 110 19.50 7.83 2.07
CA HIS A 110 18.35 7.44 2.90
C HIS A 110 18.35 5.95 3.31
N CYS A 111 19.30 5.13 2.84
CA CYS A 111 19.46 3.74 3.26
C CYS A 111 20.30 3.62 4.55
N ASN A 112 19.87 4.26 5.63
CA ASN A 112 20.55 4.25 6.92
C ASN A 112 19.55 4.07 8.10
N GLN A 113 20.06 3.77 9.29
CA GLN A 113 19.21 3.41 10.43
C GLN A 113 18.37 4.59 10.93
N SER A 114 18.91 5.79 11.02
CA SER A 114 18.16 6.95 11.54
C SER A 114 17.02 7.36 10.60
N TRP A 115 17.21 7.22 9.30
CA TRP A 115 16.14 7.43 8.32
C TRP A 115 15.07 6.34 8.40
N LEU A 116 15.48 5.08 8.52
CA LEU A 116 14.57 3.97 8.72
C LEU A 116 13.70 4.18 9.97
N ASP A 117 14.31 4.49 11.12
CA ASP A 117 13.59 4.72 12.38
C ASP A 117 12.57 5.86 12.25
N ARG A 118 12.95 6.94 11.56
CA ARG A 118 12.04 8.06 11.25
C ARG A 118 10.87 7.61 10.39
N CYS A 119 11.12 6.91 9.29
CA CYS A 119 10.06 6.42 8.42
C CYS A 119 9.12 5.46 9.14
N MET A 120 9.67 4.51 9.91
CA MET A 120 8.87 3.54 10.66
C MET A 120 7.97 4.25 11.68
N LYS A 121 8.49 5.25 12.40
CA LYS A 121 7.69 6.03 13.35
C LYS A 121 6.42 6.61 12.70
N GLU A 122 6.55 7.23 11.53
CA GLU A 122 5.42 7.86 10.85
C GLU A 122 4.48 6.82 10.19
N LEU A 123 5.05 5.82 9.50
CA LEU A 123 4.26 4.78 8.83
C LEU A 123 3.39 4.01 9.83
N CYS A 124 3.97 3.63 10.97
CA CYS A 124 3.24 2.88 11.99
C CYS A 124 2.19 3.74 12.70
N ALA A 125 2.48 5.03 12.95
CA ALA A 125 1.52 5.96 13.51
C ALA A 125 0.28 6.16 12.62
N MET A 126 0.43 6.03 11.29
CA MET A 126 -0.68 6.09 10.35
C MET A 126 -1.38 4.75 10.13
N GLY A 127 -0.63 3.64 10.17
CA GLY A 127 -1.13 2.32 9.77
C GLY A 127 -2.24 1.77 10.68
N PHE A 128 -2.04 1.77 12.00
CA PHE A 128 -3.03 1.25 12.94
C PHE A 128 -4.38 2.01 12.85
N PRO A 129 -4.42 3.36 12.91
CA PRO A 129 -5.66 4.09 12.71
C PRO A 129 -6.29 3.87 11.33
N THR A 130 -5.46 3.70 10.28
CA THR A 130 -5.99 3.43 8.94
C THR A 130 -6.79 2.13 8.92
N LEU A 131 -6.32 1.07 9.59
CA LEU A 131 -7.05 -0.19 9.64
C LEU A 131 -8.40 -0.07 10.36
N GLU A 132 -8.44 0.66 11.48
CA GLU A 132 -9.68 0.95 12.21
C GLU A 132 -10.66 1.75 11.34
N LEU A 133 -10.17 2.70 10.54
CA LEU A 133 -11.01 3.45 9.60
C LEU A 133 -11.60 2.56 8.50
N PHE A 134 -10.85 1.58 7.98
CA PHE A 134 -11.41 0.61 7.04
C PHE A 134 -12.54 -0.19 7.69
N GLU A 135 -12.34 -0.69 8.91
CA GLU A 135 -13.37 -1.41 9.66
C GLU A 135 -14.61 -0.56 9.93
N GLU A 136 -14.43 0.71 10.32
CA GLU A 136 -15.53 1.66 10.52
C GLU A 136 -16.33 1.85 9.24
N ILE A 137 -15.66 2.14 8.11
CA ILE A 137 -16.32 2.36 6.82
C ILE A 137 -17.14 1.12 6.42
N ILE A 138 -16.53 -0.06 6.50
CA ILE A 138 -17.19 -1.33 6.15
C ILE A 138 -18.45 -1.54 6.98
N ALA A 139 -18.36 -1.31 8.29
CA ALA A 139 -19.48 -1.51 9.20
C ALA A 139 -20.60 -0.47 9.02
N VAL A 140 -20.25 0.80 8.86
CA VAL A 140 -21.22 1.91 8.73
C VAL A 140 -21.95 1.85 7.41
N GLU A 141 -21.24 1.62 6.31
CA GLU A 141 -21.81 1.61 4.96
C GLU A 141 -22.32 0.22 4.54
N GLY A 142 -22.06 -0.82 5.35
CA GLY A 142 -22.51 -2.18 5.06
C GLY A 142 -21.83 -2.80 3.84
N ILE A 143 -20.53 -2.53 3.64
CA ILE A 143 -19.79 -2.94 2.44
C ILE A 143 -19.39 -4.42 2.53
N GLU A 144 -19.94 -5.25 1.64
CA GLU A 144 -19.54 -6.65 1.50
C GLU A 144 -18.27 -6.78 0.65
N CYS A 145 -17.11 -6.93 1.30
CA CYS A 145 -15.81 -7.01 0.60
C CYS A 145 -14.87 -8.11 1.11
N ASP A 146 -15.42 -9.23 1.63
CA ASP A 146 -14.66 -10.35 2.23
C ASP A 146 -13.53 -9.88 3.17
N TYR A 147 -13.83 -8.88 4.00
CA TYR A 147 -12.88 -8.34 4.94
C TYR A 147 -12.56 -9.35 6.05
N ARG A 148 -11.26 -9.57 6.31
CA ARG A 148 -10.78 -10.45 7.37
C ARG A 148 -9.52 -9.89 8.02
N ARG A 149 -9.51 -9.89 9.36
CA ARG A 149 -8.36 -9.49 10.18
C ARG A 149 -7.61 -10.72 10.71
N ASP A 150 -7.03 -11.48 9.81
CA ASP A 150 -6.26 -12.68 10.10
C ASP A 150 -4.75 -12.50 9.85
N GLY A 151 -4.32 -11.28 9.51
CA GLY A 151 -2.92 -10.93 9.34
C GLY A 151 -2.32 -11.40 8.03
N TRP A 152 -0.99 -11.50 7.99
CA TRP A 152 -0.26 -12.06 6.87
C TRP A 152 0.97 -12.85 7.34
N LEU A 153 1.40 -13.79 6.51
CA LEU A 153 2.53 -14.67 6.77
C LEU A 153 3.73 -14.28 5.90
N ASP A 154 4.87 -13.99 6.54
CA ASP A 154 6.15 -13.99 5.87
C ASP A 154 6.70 -15.42 5.86
N VAL A 155 6.56 -16.10 4.73
CA VAL A 155 6.87 -17.53 4.58
C VAL A 155 8.35 -17.73 4.33
N VAL A 156 8.97 -18.56 5.17
CA VAL A 156 10.40 -18.85 5.14
C VAL A 156 10.62 -20.26 4.63
N LEU A 157 11.24 -20.37 3.45
CA LEU A 157 11.55 -21.67 2.83
C LEU A 157 12.71 -22.37 3.54
N LYS A 158 13.82 -21.66 3.78
CA LYS A 158 15.03 -22.28 4.36
C LYS A 158 15.10 -22.07 5.86
N LYS A 159 15.31 -23.15 6.61
CA LYS A 159 15.41 -23.12 8.09
C LYS A 159 16.48 -22.16 8.61
N GLU A 160 17.60 -22.03 7.89
CA GLU A 160 18.69 -21.09 8.22
C GLU A 160 18.26 -19.62 8.23
N ASN A 161 17.19 -19.26 7.51
CA ASN A 161 16.67 -17.89 7.43
C ASN A 161 15.66 -17.56 8.54
N MET A 162 15.16 -18.56 9.28
CA MET A 162 14.13 -18.36 10.32
C MET A 162 14.57 -17.37 11.39
N ALA A 163 15.81 -17.49 11.87
CA ALA A 163 16.34 -16.59 12.90
C ALA A 163 16.44 -15.14 12.40
N SER A 164 16.80 -14.95 11.13
CA SER A 164 16.86 -13.61 10.52
C SER A 164 15.46 -13.02 10.36
N ALA A 165 14.48 -13.80 9.92
CA ALA A 165 13.10 -13.35 9.77
C ALA A 165 12.49 -12.94 11.13
N GLU A 166 12.71 -13.75 12.17
CA GLU A 166 12.25 -13.40 13.52
C GLU A 166 12.97 -12.16 14.08
N ALA A 167 14.27 -11.98 13.79
CA ALA A 167 15.00 -10.78 14.21
C ALA A 167 14.43 -9.51 13.55
N GLU A 168 14.08 -9.58 12.26
CA GLU A 168 13.41 -8.48 11.53
C GLU A 168 12.00 -8.19 12.08
N ALA A 169 11.26 -9.24 12.48
CA ALA A 169 9.96 -9.07 13.12
C ALA A 169 10.07 -8.41 14.51
N LYS A 170 11.09 -8.77 15.29
CA LYS A 170 11.37 -8.19 16.61
C LYS A 170 11.64 -6.69 16.55
N THR A 171 12.27 -6.21 15.47
CA THR A 171 12.53 -4.78 15.29
C THR A 171 11.26 -3.97 15.02
N LEU A 172 10.13 -4.60 14.70
CA LEU A 172 8.83 -3.93 14.55
C LEU A 172 8.04 -3.86 15.87
N VAL A 173 8.37 -4.68 16.87
CA VAL A 173 7.64 -4.72 18.16
C VAL A 173 7.60 -3.37 18.88
N PRO A 174 8.69 -2.57 18.94
CA PRO A 174 8.64 -1.24 19.55
C PRO A 174 7.68 -0.26 18.86
N HIS A 175 7.28 -0.56 17.61
CA HIS A 175 6.32 0.23 16.84
C HIS A 175 4.88 -0.28 16.96
N GLY A 176 4.62 -1.25 17.85
CA GLY A 176 3.27 -1.77 18.15
C GLY A 176 2.93 -3.10 17.46
N TYR A 177 3.82 -3.66 16.65
CA TYR A 177 3.53 -4.88 15.89
C TYR A 177 3.66 -6.12 16.77
N SER A 178 2.73 -7.03 16.59
CA SER A 178 2.72 -8.36 17.17
C SER A 178 3.06 -9.38 16.08
N HIS A 179 4.00 -10.25 16.40
CA HIS A 179 4.33 -11.38 15.53
C HIS A 179 4.29 -12.71 16.29
N THR A 180 4.12 -13.80 15.57
CA THR A 180 4.25 -15.17 16.10
C THR A 180 5.01 -16.01 15.09
N VAL A 181 6.02 -16.74 15.55
CA VAL A 181 6.73 -17.69 14.70
C VAL A 181 5.91 -18.98 14.61
N ILE A 182 5.69 -19.46 13.40
CA ILE A 182 4.95 -20.68 13.10
C ILE A 182 5.91 -21.67 12.42
N SER A 183 5.91 -22.92 12.85
CA SER A 183 6.69 -23.97 12.19
C SER A 183 6.06 -24.42 10.87
N GLY A 184 6.85 -24.99 9.97
CA GLY A 184 6.34 -25.57 8.72
C GLY A 184 5.25 -26.63 8.95
N ASP A 185 5.40 -27.48 9.98
CA ASP A 185 4.39 -28.49 10.33
C ASP A 185 3.06 -27.87 10.75
N GLU A 186 3.11 -26.77 11.50
CA GLU A 186 1.90 -26.04 11.92
C GLU A 186 1.24 -25.33 10.73
N LEU A 187 2.02 -24.76 9.81
CA LEU A 187 1.49 -24.17 8.57
C LEU A 187 0.76 -25.23 7.72
N ARG A 188 1.35 -26.41 7.53
CA ARG A 188 0.72 -27.51 6.79
C ARG A 188 -0.55 -28.03 7.43
N ARG A 189 -0.63 -28.04 8.76
CA ARG A 189 -1.89 -28.35 9.48
C ARG A 189 -2.98 -27.30 9.24
N ARG A 190 -2.60 -26.02 9.10
CA ARG A 190 -3.54 -24.91 8.89
C ARG A 190 -4.03 -24.82 7.45
N SER A 191 -3.16 -25.04 6.48
CA SER A 191 -3.51 -24.98 5.07
C SER A 191 -2.74 -26.01 4.25
N PRO A 192 -3.43 -26.80 3.41
CA PRO A 192 -2.78 -27.78 2.54
C PRO A 192 -1.98 -27.16 1.40
N CYS A 193 -1.99 -25.83 1.21
CA CYS A 193 -1.20 -25.16 0.18
C CYS A 193 0.31 -25.14 0.47
N PHE A 194 0.72 -25.35 1.72
CA PHE A 194 2.13 -25.38 2.11
C PHE A 194 2.73 -26.76 1.88
N THR A 195 3.94 -26.80 1.31
CA THR A 195 4.70 -28.03 1.06
C THR A 195 5.73 -28.28 2.16
N ASP A 196 6.45 -29.40 2.06
CA ASP A 196 7.56 -29.72 2.96
C ASP A 196 8.80 -28.82 2.75
N GLU A 197 8.83 -28.04 1.66
CA GLU A 197 9.88 -27.05 1.39
C GLU A 197 9.76 -25.80 2.27
N VAL A 198 8.62 -25.62 2.96
CA VAL A 198 8.40 -24.49 3.86
C VAL A 198 8.92 -24.84 5.25
N ALA A 199 9.97 -24.14 5.70
CA ALA A 199 10.53 -24.30 7.04
C ALA A 199 9.65 -23.69 8.14
N GLY A 200 8.94 -22.61 7.84
CA GLY A 200 8.07 -21.92 8.77
C GLY A 200 7.63 -20.55 8.25
N ALA A 201 7.08 -19.73 9.14
CA ALA A 201 6.71 -18.35 8.83
C ALA A 201 6.77 -17.46 10.07
N VAL A 202 6.90 -16.16 9.83
CA VAL A 202 6.54 -15.12 10.79
C VAL A 202 5.12 -14.66 10.48
N TRP A 203 4.21 -14.78 11.45
CA TRP A 203 2.83 -14.34 11.31
C TRP A 203 2.61 -12.99 11.97
N TYR A 204 2.25 -11.99 11.19
CA TYR A 204 1.91 -10.64 11.64
C TYR A 204 0.39 -10.53 11.73
N ARG A 205 -0.16 -10.45 12.95
CA ARG A 205 -1.62 -10.55 13.18
C ARG A 205 -2.36 -9.22 13.05
N ASP A 206 -1.64 -8.11 13.06
CA ASP A 206 -2.24 -6.78 13.14
C ASP A 206 -2.63 -6.21 11.76
N SER A 207 -2.61 -7.03 10.71
CA SER A 207 -3.03 -6.67 9.35
C SER A 207 -4.34 -7.35 8.99
N ALA A 208 -4.94 -6.90 7.89
CA ALA A 208 -6.14 -7.51 7.35
C ALA A 208 -6.02 -7.68 5.84
N HIS A 209 -7.04 -8.28 5.25
CA HIS A 209 -7.26 -8.24 3.82
C HIS A 209 -8.73 -8.02 3.51
N CYS A 210 -9.01 -7.55 2.29
CA CYS A 210 -10.35 -7.47 1.72
C CYS A 210 -10.25 -7.52 0.19
N SER A 211 -11.37 -7.72 -0.49
CA SER A 211 -11.52 -7.53 -1.93
C SER A 211 -11.47 -6.04 -2.26
N PRO A 212 -10.41 -5.53 -2.94
CA PRO A 212 -10.28 -4.10 -3.23
C PRO A 212 -11.39 -3.58 -4.12
N GLY A 213 -11.81 -4.38 -5.09
CA GLY A 213 -12.86 -4.02 -6.03
C GLY A 213 -14.18 -3.80 -5.31
N ASP A 214 -14.59 -4.77 -4.51
CA ASP A 214 -15.87 -4.69 -3.77
C ASP A 214 -15.85 -3.54 -2.76
N PHE A 215 -14.71 -3.32 -2.08
CA PHE A 215 -14.56 -2.19 -1.15
C PHE A 215 -14.72 -0.84 -1.86
N MET A 216 -14.08 -0.65 -3.02
CA MET A 216 -14.20 0.59 -3.79
C MET A 216 -15.59 0.78 -4.38
N MET A 217 -16.22 -0.29 -4.87
CA MET A 217 -17.59 -0.23 -5.37
C MET A 217 -18.58 0.16 -4.26
N GLY A 218 -18.39 -0.38 -3.05
CA GLY A 218 -19.18 -0.01 -1.87
C GLY A 218 -19.00 1.46 -1.45
N LEU A 219 -17.80 2.03 -1.63
CA LEU A 219 -17.55 3.46 -1.38
C LEU A 219 -18.14 4.40 -2.44
N GLY A 220 -18.33 3.90 -3.66
CA GLY A 220 -18.82 4.68 -4.80
C GLY A 220 -20.33 4.64 -5.02
N ALA A 221 -21.04 3.74 -4.32
CA ALA A 221 -22.49 3.53 -4.38
C ALA A 221 -23.27 4.62 -3.63
#